data_AF-A0A356FCI6-F1
#
_entry.id   AF-A0A356FCI6-F1
#
_cell.length_a   1.000
_cell.length_b   1.000
_cell.length_c   1.000
_cell.angle_alpha   90.00
_cell.angle_beta   90.00
_cell.angle_gamma   90.00
#
_symmetry.space_group_name_H-M   'P 1'
#
loop_
_entity.id
_entity.type
_entity.pdbx_description
1 polymer ?
#
loop_
_entity_poly.entity_id
_entity_poly.type
_entity_poly.pdbx_seq_one_letter_code
_entity_poly.pdbx_strand_id
1 'polypeptide(L)'
;MTREDPAGGGSVENPPTSESGESPAGASKLVHRLALATLCVTYLGVILGGVVTSTESGRVDKNWPSFDGNLLPSPSGMLDNPGLLVEHGHRLMMGSVGILALLACIAAYLKERRNWVQILSSYVFLLVLPPAILGGLTVWYKLPPILSVLHVGMAMLFISAVTILAVVTSPGWTGEKTRLKLSKAGPICSLALFAVLSIYVQIVLGAVPRHATLEPGGGGEALQTIGDLVHIVWAFAVFTGIVLLAGKVLSLSKADRILHPSLGLLLMLFLQVFLGFATFIYQTPPSLVVDEAQGLVKAGTFEVLASTHQAVGVLILILAVVICARAYRIRFLSASEPEAAL
;
A
#
# COMPACT_ATOMS: atom_id res chain seq x y z
N MET A 1 84.42 23.06 36.48
CA MET A 1 83.75 22.98 35.16
C MET A 1 82.32 23.40 35.38
N THR A 2 81.94 24.55 34.83
CA THR A 2 80.68 25.27 35.05
C THR A 2 79.74 25.09 33.85
N ARG A 3 78.43 25.08 34.13
CA ARG A 3 77.29 25.61 33.33
C ARG A 3 76.88 24.88 32.03
N GLU A 4 75.60 24.47 31.94
CA GLU A 4 74.52 25.05 31.10
C GLU A 4 73.34 24.08 30.85
N ASP A 5 72.11 24.52 31.16
CA ASP A 5 70.84 24.22 30.44
C ASP A 5 70.82 25.08 29.15
N PRO A 6 70.05 24.84 28.04
CA PRO A 6 68.58 24.61 28.10
C PRO A 6 67.88 23.91 26.88
N ALA A 7 66.55 23.83 26.98
CA ALA A 7 65.52 24.01 25.94
C ALA A 7 65.28 22.95 24.84
N GLY A 8 64.04 22.47 24.78
CA GLY A 8 63.47 21.72 23.67
C GLY A 8 61.96 21.54 23.81
N GLY A 9 61.21 22.64 23.91
CA GLY A 9 59.75 22.63 23.87
C GLY A 9 59.24 22.35 22.46
N GLY A 10 58.73 21.14 22.23
CA GLY A 10 57.97 20.78 21.04
C GLY A 10 56.48 20.80 21.36
N SER A 11 55.79 21.88 20.98
CA SER A 11 54.34 21.96 20.93
C SER A 11 53.82 21.04 19.81
N VAL A 12 53.25 19.89 20.18
CA VAL A 12 52.50 19.06 19.24
C VAL A 12 51.12 19.71 19.07
N GLU A 13 50.96 20.44 17.96
CA GLU A 13 49.65 20.85 17.45
C GLU A 13 48.84 19.58 17.12
N ASN A 14 47.73 19.38 17.82
CA ASN A 14 46.70 18.44 17.39
C ASN A 14 45.92 19.08 16.23
N PRO A 15 45.74 18.40 15.08
CA PRO A 15 44.85 18.91 14.04
C PRO A 15 43.39 18.83 14.51
N PRO A 16 42.52 19.75 14.04
CA PRO A 16 41.12 19.77 14.44
C PRO A 16 40.37 18.58 13.84
N THR A 17 39.95 17.63 14.67
CA THR A 17 38.95 16.63 14.29
C THR A 17 37.59 17.32 14.17
N SER A 18 37.20 17.71 12.95
CA SER A 18 35.82 18.08 12.66
C SER A 18 35.38 17.65 11.27
N GLU A 19 35.56 16.37 10.94
CA GLU A 19 34.66 15.74 9.99
C GLU A 19 33.44 15.21 10.74
N SER A 20 32.39 16.04 10.78
CA SER A 20 31.03 15.62 11.07
C SER A 20 30.50 14.75 9.91
N GLY A 21 31.14 13.60 9.70
CA GLY A 21 30.62 12.57 8.83
C GLY A 21 29.34 12.01 9.44
N GLU A 22 28.19 12.39 8.88
CA GLU A 22 26.95 11.65 9.12
C GLU A 22 27.25 10.16 8.94
N SER A 23 27.08 9.39 10.02
CA SER A 23 27.31 7.95 10.00
C SER A 23 26.50 7.34 8.83
N PRO A 24 27.09 6.46 7.99
CA PRO A 24 26.39 5.83 6.87
C PRO A 24 25.11 5.08 7.28
N ALA A 25 24.95 4.77 8.57
CA ALA A 25 23.72 4.22 9.14
C ALA A 25 22.54 5.21 9.20
N GLY A 26 22.78 6.53 9.25
CA GLY A 26 21.73 7.57 9.25
C GLY A 26 21.12 7.80 7.87
N ALA A 27 21.94 7.75 6.83
CA ALA A 27 21.57 7.93 5.43
C ALA A 27 20.52 6.90 4.94
N SER A 28 20.74 5.60 5.25
CA SER A 28 19.80 4.53 4.89
C SER A 28 18.46 4.61 5.65
N LYS A 29 18.46 5.18 6.87
CA LYS A 29 17.24 5.34 7.68
C LYS A 29 16.29 6.37 7.10
N LEU A 30 16.79 7.45 6.49
CA LEU A 30 15.94 8.50 5.92
C LEU A 30 15.08 7.96 4.77
N VAL A 31 15.70 7.26 3.82
CA VAL A 31 14.98 6.66 2.67
C VAL A 31 13.89 5.70 3.17
N HIS A 32 14.21 4.87 4.16
CA HIS A 32 13.25 3.97 4.78
C HIS A 32 12.09 4.71 5.46
N ARG A 33 12.38 5.74 6.24
CA ARG A 33 11.36 6.54 6.92
C ARG A 33 10.43 7.24 5.94
N LEU A 34 10.97 7.79 4.86
CA LEU A 34 10.17 8.42 3.80
C LEU A 34 9.31 7.37 3.09
N ALA A 35 9.87 6.23 2.68
CA ALA A 35 9.10 5.15 2.06
C ALA A 35 7.98 4.62 2.98
N LEU A 36 8.26 4.46 4.28
CA LEU A 36 7.27 4.05 5.27
C LEU A 36 6.19 5.12 5.48
N ALA A 37 6.57 6.40 5.54
CA ALA A 37 5.62 7.51 5.63
C ALA A 37 4.73 7.54 4.37
N THR A 38 5.30 7.44 3.17
CA THR A 38 4.54 7.35 1.92
C THR A 38 3.57 6.17 1.97
N LEU A 39 4.01 4.98 2.38
CA LEU A 39 3.14 3.80 2.51
C LEU A 39 1.98 4.04 3.50
N CYS A 40 2.27 4.57 4.69
CA CYS A 40 1.25 4.82 5.71
C CYS A 40 0.22 5.85 5.25
N VAL A 41 0.69 6.98 4.71
CA VAL A 41 -0.18 8.05 4.19
C VAL A 41 -0.99 7.56 2.98
N THR A 42 -0.40 6.74 2.10
CA THR A 42 -1.13 6.12 0.99
C THR A 42 -2.22 5.19 1.51
N TYR A 43 -1.93 4.36 2.52
CA TYR A 43 -2.93 3.48 3.12
C TYR A 43 -4.08 4.26 3.76
N LEU A 44 -3.78 5.34 4.50
CA LEU A 44 -4.81 6.26 5.01
C LEU A 44 -5.60 6.92 3.89
N GLY A 45 -4.94 7.31 2.80
CA GLY A 45 -5.58 7.83 1.60
C GLY A 45 -6.53 6.83 0.95
N VAL A 46 -6.20 5.54 0.94
CA VAL A 46 -7.08 4.46 0.45
C VAL A 46 -8.30 4.26 1.36
N ILE A 47 -8.12 4.33 2.69
CA ILE A 47 -9.26 4.31 3.64
C ILE A 47 -10.19 5.48 3.31
N LEU A 48 -9.63 6.69 3.23
CA LEU A 48 -10.41 7.90 2.95
C LEU A 48 -11.06 7.85 1.55
N GLY A 49 -10.41 7.27 0.54
CA GLY A 49 -11.00 7.03 -0.79
C GLY A 49 -12.16 6.03 -0.76
N GLY A 50 -12.10 5.03 0.12
CA GLY A 50 -13.24 4.15 0.41
C GLY A 50 -14.42 4.91 1.00
N VAL A 51 -14.14 5.85 1.93
CA VAL A 51 -15.17 6.75 2.49
C VAL A 51 -15.75 7.65 1.40
N VAL A 52 -14.92 8.32 0.58
CA VAL A 52 -15.36 9.15 -0.57
C VAL A 52 -16.33 8.38 -1.48
N THR A 53 -16.03 7.11 -1.74
CA THR A 53 -16.86 6.24 -2.58
C THR A 53 -18.17 5.85 -1.88
N SER A 54 -18.10 5.52 -0.59
CA SER A 54 -19.26 5.16 0.24
C SER A 54 -20.25 6.31 0.39
N THR A 55 -19.75 7.49 0.70
CA THR A 55 -20.55 8.69 0.96
C THR A 55 -20.91 9.44 -0.32
N GLU A 56 -20.63 8.84 -1.49
CA GLU A 56 -20.81 9.41 -2.83
C GLU A 56 -20.20 10.82 -3.02
N SER A 57 -19.24 11.17 -2.17
CA SER A 57 -18.69 12.53 -2.10
C SER A 57 -17.75 12.86 -3.25
N GLY A 58 -17.34 11.87 -4.05
CA GLY A 58 -16.47 12.08 -5.23
C GLY A 58 -17.12 12.84 -6.40
N ARG A 59 -18.32 13.40 -6.22
CA ARG A 59 -19.05 14.22 -7.22
C ARG A 59 -19.33 15.64 -6.75
N VAL A 60 -18.89 16.02 -5.54
CA VAL A 60 -19.29 17.30 -4.92
C VAL A 60 -18.57 18.45 -5.61
N ASP A 61 -17.24 18.36 -5.75
CA ASP A 61 -16.43 19.31 -6.50
C ASP A 61 -16.20 18.82 -7.94
N LYS A 62 -16.63 19.63 -8.91
CA LYS A 62 -16.50 19.34 -10.34
C LYS A 62 -15.18 19.78 -10.94
N ASN A 63 -14.38 20.51 -10.18
CA ASN A 63 -13.08 21.02 -10.60
C ASN A 63 -11.99 20.03 -10.22
N TRP A 64 -11.00 19.89 -11.09
CA TRP A 64 -9.73 19.20 -10.82
C TRP A 64 -8.72 19.76 -11.81
N PRO A 65 -7.46 20.04 -11.43
CA PRO A 65 -6.84 19.79 -10.12
C PRO A 65 -7.14 20.85 -9.04
N SER A 66 -7.92 21.89 -9.36
CA SER A 66 -8.34 22.92 -8.40
C SER A 66 -9.41 22.41 -7.43
N PHE A 67 -9.58 23.15 -6.32
CA PHE A 67 -10.57 22.96 -5.28
C PHE A 67 -11.63 24.06 -5.38
N ASP A 68 -12.80 23.74 -5.96
CA ASP A 68 -13.85 24.72 -6.27
C ASP A 68 -13.32 25.96 -7.04
N GLY A 69 -12.43 25.71 -8.00
CA GLY A 69 -11.78 26.77 -8.80
C GLY A 69 -10.56 27.43 -8.15
N ASN A 70 -10.25 27.12 -6.89
CA ASN A 70 -9.10 27.65 -6.16
C ASN A 70 -7.91 26.68 -6.16
N LEU A 71 -6.71 27.18 -5.87
CA LEU A 71 -5.51 26.34 -5.76
C LEU A 71 -5.51 25.47 -4.49
N LEU A 72 -6.10 25.98 -3.41
CA LEU A 72 -6.23 25.30 -2.12
C LEU A 72 -7.70 25.32 -1.69
N PRO A 73 -8.17 24.28 -0.96
CA PRO A 73 -9.55 24.24 -0.51
C PRO A 73 -9.80 25.29 0.58
N SER A 74 -11.03 25.80 0.63
CA SER A 74 -11.48 26.70 1.69
C SER A 74 -11.70 25.93 2.99
N PRO A 75 -11.01 26.27 4.10
CA PRO A 75 -11.24 25.60 5.38
C PRO A 75 -12.68 25.71 5.87
N SER A 76 -13.33 26.87 5.70
CA SER A 76 -14.74 27.04 6.07
C SER A 76 -15.66 26.22 5.17
N GLY A 77 -15.40 26.20 3.86
CA GLY A 77 -16.19 25.39 2.91
C GLY A 77 -16.12 23.89 3.20
N MET A 78 -14.95 23.39 3.59
CA MET A 78 -14.79 22.01 4.05
C MET A 78 -15.54 21.74 5.35
N LEU A 79 -15.55 22.67 6.31
CA LEU A 79 -16.27 22.49 7.58
C LEU A 79 -17.80 22.57 7.41
N ASP A 80 -18.27 23.39 6.47
CA ASP A 80 -19.70 23.61 6.22
C ASP A 80 -20.34 22.48 5.39
N ASN A 81 -19.55 21.76 4.58
CA ASN A 81 -20.03 20.68 3.72
C ASN A 81 -19.23 19.37 3.96
N PRO A 82 -19.84 18.37 4.62
CA PRO A 82 -19.19 17.08 4.89
C PRO A 82 -18.68 16.35 3.64
N GLY A 83 -19.34 16.52 2.50
CA GLY A 83 -18.89 15.95 1.22
C GLY A 83 -17.60 16.59 0.72
N LEU A 84 -17.49 17.92 0.79
CA LEU A 84 -16.25 18.64 0.47
C LEU A 84 -15.14 18.30 1.46
N LEU A 85 -15.45 18.15 2.76
CA LEU A 85 -14.48 17.73 3.77
C LEU A 85 -13.78 16.42 3.37
N VAL A 86 -14.57 15.43 3.00
CA VAL A 86 -14.11 14.09 2.65
C VAL A 86 -13.39 14.09 1.30
N GLU A 87 -13.96 14.75 0.28
CA GLU A 87 -13.38 14.81 -1.06
C GLU A 87 -12.07 15.62 -1.09
N HIS A 88 -12.08 16.86 -0.61
CA HIS A 88 -10.89 17.71 -0.58
C HIS A 88 -9.83 17.16 0.37
N GLY A 89 -10.24 16.58 1.50
CA GLY A 89 -9.35 15.86 2.41
C GLY A 89 -8.62 14.71 1.73
N HIS A 90 -9.32 13.91 0.92
CA HIS A 90 -8.71 12.84 0.12
C HIS A 90 -7.70 13.40 -0.88
N ARG A 91 -8.07 14.43 -1.64
CA ARG A 91 -7.19 15.08 -2.63
C ARG A 91 -5.92 15.64 -1.99
N LEU A 92 -6.03 16.33 -0.85
CA LEU A 92 -4.89 16.85 -0.11
C LEU A 92 -3.98 15.73 0.40
N MET A 93 -4.56 14.65 0.95
CA MET A 93 -3.81 13.49 1.40
C MET A 93 -3.02 12.87 0.23
N MET A 94 -3.64 12.67 -0.93
CA MET A 94 -2.97 12.11 -2.10
C MET A 94 -1.95 13.06 -2.73
N GLY A 95 -2.16 14.38 -2.65
CA GLY A 95 -1.15 15.38 -2.99
C GLY A 95 0.11 15.23 -2.12
N SER A 96 -0.07 15.03 -0.81
CA SER A 96 1.05 14.79 0.11
C SER A 96 1.79 13.49 -0.17
N VAL A 97 1.09 12.43 -0.62
CA VAL A 97 1.72 11.17 -1.08
C VAL A 97 2.68 11.42 -2.24
N GLY A 98 2.29 12.24 -3.22
CA GLY A 98 3.16 12.61 -4.34
C GLY A 98 4.44 13.32 -3.89
N ILE A 99 4.31 14.26 -2.95
CA ILE A 99 5.46 14.96 -2.35
C ILE A 99 6.36 13.98 -1.60
N LEU A 100 5.80 13.11 -0.75
CA LEU A 100 6.56 12.11 -0.01
C LEU A 100 7.28 11.12 -0.94
N ALA A 101 6.64 10.67 -2.03
CA ALA A 101 7.25 9.81 -3.04
C ALA A 101 8.42 10.50 -3.76
N LEU A 102 8.27 11.79 -4.11
CA LEU A 102 9.35 12.59 -4.68
C LEU A 102 10.52 12.74 -3.71
N LEU A 103 10.24 13.08 -2.44
CA LEU A 103 11.26 13.20 -1.41
C LEU A 103 11.98 11.87 -1.17
N ALA A 104 11.25 10.74 -1.17
CA ALA A 104 11.84 9.41 -1.06
C ALA A 104 12.78 9.10 -2.25
N CYS A 105 12.39 9.48 -3.46
CA CYS A 105 13.22 9.36 -4.66
C CYS A 105 14.49 10.21 -4.57
N ILE A 106 14.36 11.50 -4.25
CA ILE A 106 15.52 12.40 -4.06
C ILE A 106 16.45 11.85 -2.98
N ALA A 107 15.91 11.44 -1.83
CA ALA A 107 16.70 10.87 -0.74
C ALA A 107 17.42 9.58 -1.18
N ALA A 108 16.80 8.73 -1.99
CA ALA A 108 17.44 7.53 -2.52
C ALA A 108 18.67 7.89 -3.38
N TYR A 109 18.56 8.84 -4.30
CA TYR A 109 19.71 9.25 -5.13
C TYR A 109 20.83 9.92 -4.32
N LEU A 110 20.50 10.58 -3.21
CA LEU A 110 21.50 11.25 -2.36
C LEU A 110 22.15 10.32 -1.32
N LYS A 111 21.43 9.32 -0.81
CA LYS A 111 21.81 8.58 0.41
C LYS A 111 21.88 7.06 0.22
N GLU A 112 21.29 6.50 -0.83
CA GLU A 112 21.30 5.05 -1.10
C GLU A 112 22.39 4.70 -2.11
N ARG A 113 23.19 3.67 -1.85
CA ARG A 113 24.30 3.24 -2.72
C ARG A 113 23.88 2.19 -3.75
N ARG A 114 22.75 1.52 -3.52
CA ARG A 114 22.24 0.46 -4.40
C ARG A 114 21.49 1.07 -5.59
N ASN A 115 22.11 1.09 -6.77
CA ASN A 115 21.51 1.64 -8.00
C ASN A 115 20.10 1.11 -8.30
N TRP A 116 19.86 -0.19 -8.04
CA TRP A 116 18.54 -0.79 -8.27
C TRP A 116 17.46 -0.23 -7.34
N VAL A 117 17.81 0.21 -6.12
CA VAL A 117 16.88 0.85 -5.18
C VAL A 117 16.59 2.29 -5.61
N GLN A 118 17.59 3.00 -6.15
CA GLN A 118 17.40 4.32 -6.74
C GLN A 118 16.42 4.24 -7.93
N ILE A 119 16.65 3.30 -8.86
CA ILE A 119 15.75 3.04 -9.98
C ILE A 119 14.34 2.67 -9.50
N LEU A 120 14.22 1.81 -8.49
CA LEU A 120 12.92 1.48 -7.88
C LEU A 120 12.21 2.72 -7.32
N SER A 121 12.94 3.63 -6.67
CA SER A 121 12.37 4.87 -6.12
C SER A 121 11.87 5.81 -7.22
N SER A 122 12.56 5.89 -8.37
CA SER A 122 12.09 6.60 -9.56
C SER A 122 10.80 6.00 -10.09
N TYR A 123 10.71 4.66 -10.18
CA TYR A 123 9.47 4.00 -10.59
C TYR A 123 8.33 4.28 -9.61
N VAL A 124 8.57 4.23 -8.30
CA VAL A 124 7.55 4.56 -7.29
C VAL A 124 7.04 5.99 -7.47
N PHE A 125 7.93 6.96 -7.67
CA PHE A 125 7.53 8.36 -7.90
C PHE A 125 6.71 8.51 -9.19
N LEU A 126 7.17 7.93 -10.31
CA LEU A 126 6.44 8.00 -11.58
C LEU A 126 5.09 7.30 -11.53
N LEU A 127 4.99 6.21 -10.76
CA LEU A 127 3.75 5.41 -10.62
C LEU A 127 2.65 6.12 -9.81
N VAL A 128 2.96 7.24 -9.13
CA VAL A 128 1.93 8.12 -8.52
C VAL A 128 1.07 8.80 -9.58
N LEU A 129 1.62 9.08 -10.77
CA LEU A 129 0.96 9.91 -11.78
C LEU A 129 -0.28 9.25 -12.39
N PRO A 130 -0.25 7.97 -12.84
CA PRO A 130 -1.42 7.36 -13.46
C PRO A 130 -2.65 7.28 -12.56
N PRO A 131 -2.57 6.85 -11.27
CA PRO A 131 -3.70 6.93 -10.36
C PRO A 131 -4.23 8.35 -10.18
N ALA A 132 -3.36 9.36 -10.03
CA ALA A 132 -3.77 10.75 -9.87
C ALA A 132 -4.53 11.27 -11.10
N ILE A 133 -4.01 10.98 -12.30
CA ILE A 133 -4.66 11.34 -13.57
C ILE A 133 -6.01 10.62 -13.68
N LEU A 134 -6.05 9.31 -13.49
CA LEU A 134 -7.30 8.54 -13.56
C LEU A 134 -8.33 9.06 -12.55
N GLY A 135 -7.90 9.41 -11.33
CA GLY A 135 -8.76 10.03 -10.32
C GLY A 135 -9.34 11.37 -10.78
N GLY A 136 -8.50 12.26 -11.34
CA GLY A 136 -8.96 13.52 -11.94
C GLY A 136 -9.92 13.33 -13.11
N LEU A 137 -9.65 12.36 -13.98
CA LEU A 137 -10.56 11.99 -15.07
C LEU A 137 -11.90 11.48 -14.54
N THR A 138 -11.93 10.77 -13.41
CA THR A 138 -13.20 10.35 -12.81
C THR A 138 -14.05 11.53 -12.37
N VAL A 139 -13.45 12.64 -11.91
CA VAL A 139 -14.18 13.87 -11.57
C VAL A 139 -14.80 14.49 -12.83
N TRP A 140 -14.01 14.69 -13.88
CA TRP A 140 -14.50 15.30 -15.12
C TRP A 140 -15.56 14.48 -15.83
N TYR A 141 -15.44 13.14 -15.83
CA TYR A 141 -16.37 12.24 -16.50
C TYR A 141 -17.47 11.68 -15.59
N LYS A 142 -17.64 12.22 -14.38
CA LYS A 142 -18.72 11.86 -13.43
C LYS A 142 -18.69 10.40 -12.94
N LEU A 143 -17.49 9.88 -12.64
CA LEU A 143 -17.21 8.55 -12.10
C LEU A 143 -17.63 7.39 -13.03
N PRO A 144 -17.17 7.33 -14.29
CA PRO A 144 -17.50 6.21 -15.16
C PRO A 144 -16.82 4.92 -14.62
N PRO A 145 -17.52 3.77 -14.57
CA PRO A 145 -17.05 2.56 -13.88
C PRO A 145 -15.63 2.13 -14.31
N ILE A 146 -15.34 2.20 -15.61
CA ILE A 146 -14.04 1.79 -16.16
C ILE A 146 -12.89 2.65 -15.64
N LEU A 147 -13.05 3.97 -15.54
CA LEU A 147 -11.99 4.84 -15.04
C LEU A 147 -11.79 4.65 -13.54
N SER A 148 -12.87 4.43 -12.78
CA SER A 148 -12.80 4.14 -11.35
C SER A 148 -12.09 2.81 -11.07
N VAL A 149 -12.42 1.74 -11.82
CA VAL A 149 -11.74 0.44 -11.69
C VAL A 149 -10.26 0.53 -12.07
N LEU A 150 -9.94 1.24 -13.16
CA LEU A 150 -8.55 1.47 -13.57
C LEU A 150 -7.79 2.30 -12.53
N HIS A 151 -8.42 3.33 -11.95
CA HIS A 151 -7.85 4.13 -10.87
C HIS A 151 -7.48 3.25 -9.67
N VAL A 152 -8.41 2.40 -9.22
CA VAL A 152 -8.17 1.44 -8.12
C VAL A 152 -7.02 0.49 -8.47
N GLY A 153 -7.02 -0.10 -9.67
CA GLY A 153 -5.95 -1.00 -10.12
C GLY A 153 -4.57 -0.33 -10.09
N MET A 154 -4.45 0.87 -10.64
CA MET A 154 -3.20 1.63 -10.62
C MET A 154 -2.78 2.03 -9.20
N ALA A 155 -3.73 2.39 -8.33
CA ALA A 155 -3.45 2.68 -6.93
C ALA A 155 -2.91 1.45 -6.19
N MET A 156 -3.41 0.24 -6.50
CA MET A 156 -2.92 -1.02 -5.93
C MET A 156 -1.50 -1.37 -6.42
N LEU A 157 -1.16 -1.06 -7.67
CA LEU A 157 0.21 -1.18 -8.16
C LEU A 157 1.14 -0.22 -7.42
N PHE A 158 0.72 1.04 -7.25
CA PHE A 158 1.49 2.04 -6.53
C PHE A 158 1.75 1.63 -5.07
N ILE A 159 0.71 1.21 -4.33
CA ILE A 159 0.88 0.80 -2.92
C ILE A 159 1.74 -0.47 -2.78
N SER A 160 1.69 -1.37 -3.77
CA SER A 160 2.57 -2.54 -3.82
C SER A 160 4.03 -2.13 -4.05
N ALA A 161 4.29 -1.20 -4.97
CA ALA A 161 5.63 -0.70 -5.27
C ALA A 161 6.25 0.04 -4.08
N VAL A 162 5.49 0.92 -3.41
CA VAL A 162 5.97 1.62 -2.21
C VAL A 162 6.16 0.67 -1.02
N THR A 163 5.35 -0.39 -0.91
CA THR A 163 5.57 -1.48 0.06
C THR A 163 6.91 -2.17 -0.20
N ILE A 164 7.22 -2.51 -1.45
CA ILE A 164 8.52 -3.11 -1.82
C ILE A 164 9.65 -2.15 -1.44
N LEU A 165 9.54 -0.86 -1.79
CA LEU A 165 10.55 0.14 -1.45
C LEU A 165 10.77 0.23 0.06
N ALA A 166 9.70 0.27 0.86
CA ALA A 166 9.76 0.30 2.32
C ALA A 166 10.42 -0.98 2.89
N VAL A 167 10.12 -2.15 2.33
CA VAL A 167 10.73 -3.42 2.75
C VAL A 167 12.22 -3.45 2.43
N VAL A 168 12.64 -3.12 1.21
CA VAL A 168 14.05 -3.26 0.79
C VAL A 168 14.99 -2.22 1.39
N THR A 169 14.43 -1.13 1.88
CA THR A 169 15.13 -0.08 2.63
C THR A 169 15.10 -0.33 4.14
N SER A 170 14.30 -1.29 4.62
CA SER A 170 14.20 -1.58 6.05
C SER A 170 15.50 -2.15 6.64
N PRO A 171 15.78 -1.90 7.94
CA PRO A 171 16.90 -2.54 8.63
C PRO A 171 16.81 -4.08 8.61
N GLY A 172 15.59 -4.62 8.57
CA GLY A 172 15.34 -6.05 8.47
C GLY A 172 15.90 -6.65 7.17
N TRP A 173 15.81 -5.93 6.05
CA TRP A 173 16.28 -6.43 4.75
C TRP A 173 17.80 -6.65 4.70
N THR A 174 18.56 -5.70 5.25
CA THR A 174 20.04 -5.76 5.30
C THR A 174 20.53 -6.73 6.37
N GLY A 175 19.84 -6.81 7.51
CA GLY A 175 20.15 -7.73 8.60
C GLY A 175 19.57 -9.14 8.46
N GLU A 176 18.93 -9.48 7.34
CA GLU A 176 18.36 -10.81 7.12
C GLU A 176 19.46 -11.88 7.00
N LYS A 177 19.42 -12.84 7.92
CA LYS A 177 20.35 -13.99 7.96
C LYS A 177 19.64 -15.33 7.79
N THR A 178 18.30 -15.34 7.73
CA THR A 178 17.53 -16.57 7.55
C THR A 178 17.85 -17.19 6.20
N ARG A 179 18.29 -18.45 6.22
CA ARG A 179 18.53 -19.26 5.02
C ARG A 179 17.71 -20.55 5.10
N LEU A 180 17.16 -20.97 3.97
CA LEU A 180 16.41 -22.21 3.84
C LEU A 180 16.95 -22.99 2.65
N LYS A 181 16.90 -24.33 2.66
CA LYS A 181 17.21 -25.11 1.45
C LYS A 181 16.35 -24.62 0.27
N LEU A 182 16.93 -24.50 -0.92
CA LEU A 182 16.24 -23.97 -2.10
C LEU A 182 14.94 -24.71 -2.41
N SER A 183 14.92 -26.04 -2.20
CA SER A 183 13.75 -26.90 -2.30
C SER A 183 12.58 -26.50 -1.39
N LYS A 184 12.87 -25.83 -0.26
CA LYS A 184 11.86 -25.30 0.67
C LYS A 184 11.48 -23.87 0.33
N ALA A 185 12.42 -23.04 -0.14
CA ALA A 185 12.17 -21.63 -0.48
C ALA A 185 11.36 -21.46 -1.77
N GLY A 186 11.60 -22.29 -2.80
CA GLY A 186 10.92 -22.21 -4.09
C GLY A 186 9.39 -22.22 -4.00
N PRO A 187 8.77 -23.22 -3.36
CA PRO A 187 7.31 -23.27 -3.20
C PRO A 187 6.71 -22.07 -2.47
N ILE A 188 7.41 -21.51 -1.47
CA ILE A 188 6.97 -20.32 -0.75
C ILE A 188 6.96 -19.11 -1.68
N CYS A 189 8.01 -18.92 -2.49
CA CYS A 189 8.06 -17.85 -3.48
C CYS A 189 6.90 -17.95 -4.48
N SER A 190 6.64 -19.15 -5.02
CA SER A 190 5.54 -19.37 -5.96
C SER A 190 4.18 -19.11 -5.33
N LEU A 191 3.93 -19.61 -4.11
CA LEU A 191 2.68 -19.37 -3.39
C LEU A 191 2.51 -17.89 -3.00
N ALA A 192 3.57 -17.22 -2.57
CA ALA A 192 3.52 -15.80 -2.21
C ALA A 192 3.27 -14.91 -3.44
N LEU A 193 3.90 -15.23 -4.57
CA LEU A 193 3.64 -14.54 -5.84
C LEU A 193 2.20 -14.78 -6.31
N PHE A 194 1.74 -16.03 -6.28
CA PHE A 194 0.36 -16.37 -6.61
C PHE A 194 -0.63 -15.61 -5.71
N ALA A 195 -0.38 -15.55 -4.39
CA ALA A 195 -1.20 -14.79 -3.46
C ALA A 195 -1.24 -13.31 -3.83
N VAL A 196 -0.09 -12.65 -4.03
CA VAL A 196 -0.03 -11.23 -4.43
C VAL A 196 -0.84 -10.96 -5.70
N LEU A 197 -0.63 -11.76 -6.75
CA LEU A 197 -1.32 -11.58 -8.03
C LEU A 197 -2.83 -11.85 -7.89
N SER A 198 -3.21 -12.89 -7.16
CA SER A 198 -4.62 -13.24 -6.97
C SER A 198 -5.36 -12.22 -6.12
N ILE A 199 -4.73 -11.69 -5.06
CA ILE A 199 -5.29 -10.61 -4.23
C ILE A 199 -5.43 -9.32 -5.05
N TYR A 200 -4.43 -8.98 -5.87
CA TYR A 200 -4.52 -7.83 -6.77
C TYR A 200 -5.73 -7.95 -7.70
N VAL A 201 -5.89 -9.11 -8.35
CA VAL A 201 -7.05 -9.40 -9.21
C VAL A 201 -8.34 -9.32 -8.40
N GLN A 202 -8.40 -9.88 -7.19
CA GLN A 202 -9.57 -9.80 -6.31
C GLN A 202 -9.99 -8.37 -6.00
N ILE A 203 -9.03 -7.48 -5.72
CA ILE A 203 -9.33 -6.06 -5.44
C ILE A 203 -9.89 -5.37 -6.69
N VAL A 204 -9.30 -5.62 -7.87
CA VAL A 204 -9.79 -5.07 -9.14
C VAL A 204 -11.21 -5.59 -9.43
N LEU A 205 -11.45 -6.90 -9.24
CA LEU A 205 -12.77 -7.50 -9.38
C LEU A 205 -13.78 -6.92 -8.39
N GLY A 206 -13.36 -6.61 -7.16
CA GLY A 206 -14.21 -5.99 -6.13
C GLY A 206 -14.55 -4.54 -6.42
N ALA A 207 -13.72 -3.84 -7.18
CA ALA A 207 -14.00 -2.48 -7.64
C ALA A 207 -15.14 -2.43 -8.69
N VAL A 208 -15.36 -3.52 -9.44
CA VAL A 208 -16.38 -3.59 -10.49
C VAL A 208 -17.80 -3.42 -9.94
N PRO A 209 -18.30 -4.27 -9.02
CA PRO A 209 -19.65 -4.09 -8.48
C PRO A 209 -19.77 -2.84 -7.63
N ARG A 210 -18.66 -2.37 -7.05
CA ARG A 210 -18.60 -1.15 -6.24
C ARG A 210 -18.82 0.13 -7.04
N HIS A 211 -18.37 0.15 -8.30
CA HIS A 211 -18.50 1.30 -9.19
C HIS A 211 -19.52 1.10 -10.30
N ALA A 212 -20.33 0.03 -10.25
CA ALA A 212 -21.41 -0.16 -11.19
C ALA A 212 -22.46 0.96 -11.01
N THR A 213 -22.71 1.72 -12.08
CA THR A 213 -23.68 2.82 -12.09
C THR A 213 -25.11 2.29 -12.19
N LEU A 214 -25.91 2.43 -11.13
CA LEU A 214 -27.29 1.90 -11.08
C LEU A 214 -28.33 2.83 -11.73
N GLU A 215 -27.96 3.54 -12.80
CA GLU A 215 -28.95 4.29 -13.57
C GLU A 215 -29.92 3.33 -14.29
N PRO A 216 -31.25 3.52 -14.18
CA PRO A 216 -32.24 2.63 -14.80
C PRO A 216 -32.00 2.47 -16.31
N GLY A 217 -31.92 1.22 -16.78
CA GLY A 217 -31.71 0.90 -18.20
C GLY A 217 -30.26 0.98 -18.70
N GLY A 218 -29.30 1.39 -17.85
CA GLY A 218 -27.89 1.56 -18.20
C GLY A 218 -27.01 0.31 -18.14
N GLY A 219 -27.58 -0.87 -17.84
CA GLY A 219 -26.84 -2.14 -17.72
C GLY A 219 -25.98 -2.30 -16.46
N GLY A 220 -25.98 -1.31 -15.55
CA GLY A 220 -25.20 -1.35 -14.31
C GLY A 220 -25.61 -2.45 -13.35
N GLU A 221 -26.89 -2.83 -13.30
CA GLU A 221 -27.37 -3.96 -12.49
C GLU A 221 -26.72 -5.30 -12.92
N ALA A 222 -26.57 -5.50 -14.24
CA ALA A 222 -25.89 -6.67 -14.76
C ALA A 222 -24.39 -6.65 -14.42
N LEU A 223 -23.76 -5.47 -14.54
CA LEU A 223 -22.36 -5.29 -14.17
C LEU A 223 -22.12 -5.54 -12.67
N GLN A 224 -23.04 -5.08 -11.80
CA GLN A 224 -23.00 -5.34 -10.37
C GLN A 224 -23.16 -6.83 -10.09
N THR A 225 -24.21 -7.46 -10.62
CA THR A 225 -24.51 -8.88 -10.38
C THR A 225 -23.38 -9.80 -10.86
N ILE A 226 -22.89 -9.58 -12.08
CA ILE A 226 -21.78 -10.37 -12.64
C ILE A 226 -20.49 -10.07 -11.87
N GLY A 227 -20.23 -8.80 -11.54
CA GLY A 227 -19.08 -8.38 -10.76
C GLY A 227 -19.03 -9.04 -9.39
N ASP A 228 -20.14 -9.03 -8.66
CA ASP A 228 -20.28 -9.68 -7.35
C ASP A 228 -20.03 -11.20 -7.46
N LEU A 229 -20.65 -11.87 -8.44
CA LEU A 229 -20.45 -13.30 -8.66
C LEU A 229 -18.98 -13.62 -8.93
N VAL A 230 -18.34 -12.92 -9.86
CA VAL A 230 -16.94 -13.17 -10.24
C VAL A 230 -16.00 -12.86 -9.07
N HIS A 231 -16.27 -11.79 -8.31
CA HIS A 231 -15.53 -11.45 -7.10
C HIS A 231 -15.65 -12.56 -6.04
N ILE A 232 -16.86 -13.05 -5.75
CA ILE A 232 -17.09 -14.12 -4.76
C ILE A 232 -16.41 -15.42 -5.20
N VAL A 233 -16.54 -15.81 -6.47
CA VAL A 233 -15.92 -17.03 -6.99
C VAL A 233 -14.39 -16.95 -6.94
N TRP A 234 -13.79 -15.83 -7.32
CA TRP A 234 -12.34 -15.64 -7.27
C TRP A 234 -11.81 -15.57 -5.83
N ALA A 235 -12.64 -15.17 -4.86
CA ALA A 235 -12.27 -15.14 -3.44
C ALA A 235 -11.86 -16.52 -2.92
N PHE A 236 -12.41 -17.62 -3.47
CA PHE A 236 -12.00 -18.98 -3.12
C PHE A 236 -10.56 -19.30 -3.56
N ALA A 237 -10.12 -18.77 -4.71
CA ALA A 237 -8.74 -18.91 -5.17
C ALA A 237 -7.77 -18.14 -4.26
N VAL A 238 -8.14 -16.92 -3.86
CA VAL A 238 -7.39 -16.11 -2.89
C VAL A 238 -7.29 -16.83 -1.54
N PHE A 239 -8.43 -17.29 -1.01
CA PHE A 239 -8.51 -18.01 0.26
C PHE A 239 -7.59 -19.23 0.25
N THR A 240 -7.72 -20.07 -0.79
CA THR A 240 -6.91 -21.28 -0.94
C THR A 240 -5.42 -20.93 -1.03
N GLY A 241 -5.05 -19.94 -1.85
CA GLY A 241 -3.66 -19.50 -1.99
C GLY A 241 -3.03 -19.03 -0.68
N ILE A 242 -3.75 -18.22 0.09
CA ILE A 242 -3.28 -17.70 1.38
C ILE A 242 -3.18 -18.81 2.42
N VAL A 243 -4.18 -19.71 2.51
CA VAL A 243 -4.14 -20.84 3.45
C VAL A 243 -2.99 -21.78 3.14
N LEU A 244 -2.76 -22.10 1.87
CA LEU A 244 -1.62 -22.93 1.45
C LEU A 244 -0.28 -22.24 1.75
N LEU A 245 -0.17 -20.93 1.50
CA LEU A 245 1.02 -20.15 1.85
C LEU A 245 1.28 -20.17 3.37
N ALA A 246 0.27 -19.84 4.17
CA ALA A 246 0.39 -19.80 5.63
C ALA A 246 0.74 -21.18 6.19
N GLY A 247 0.06 -22.24 5.75
CA GLY A 247 0.36 -23.62 6.14
C GLY A 247 1.78 -24.04 5.76
N LYS A 248 2.26 -23.63 4.58
CA LYS A 248 3.63 -23.91 4.16
C LYS A 248 4.66 -23.16 5.02
N VAL A 249 4.42 -21.90 5.36
CA VAL A 249 5.29 -21.13 6.25
C VAL A 249 5.29 -21.70 7.66
N LEU A 250 4.13 -22.09 8.19
CA LEU A 250 3.98 -22.72 9.51
C LEU A 250 4.71 -24.07 9.62
N SER A 251 4.84 -24.81 8.52
CA SER A 251 5.63 -26.04 8.47
C SER A 251 7.15 -25.82 8.63
N LEU A 252 7.61 -24.56 8.72
CA LEU A 252 9.03 -24.20 8.78
C LEU A 252 9.37 -23.59 10.14
N SER A 253 10.07 -24.35 10.99
CA SER A 253 10.42 -23.95 12.36
C SER A 253 11.52 -22.89 12.51
N LYS A 254 12.04 -22.32 11.41
CA LYS A 254 13.23 -21.44 11.43
C LYS A 254 13.05 -20.09 10.70
N ALA A 255 11.82 -19.69 10.37
CA ALA A 255 11.55 -18.53 9.52
C ALA A 255 10.67 -17.45 10.19
N ASP A 256 11.00 -17.06 11.42
CA ASP A 256 10.19 -16.18 12.28
C ASP A 256 9.78 -14.86 11.61
N ARG A 257 10.65 -14.30 10.77
CA ARG A 257 10.40 -13.04 10.04
C ARG A 257 9.35 -13.15 8.94
N ILE A 258 9.06 -14.35 8.44
CA ILE A 258 7.97 -14.61 7.50
C ILE A 258 6.75 -15.17 8.24
N LEU A 259 6.96 -15.86 9.35
CA LEU A 259 5.92 -16.45 10.18
C LEU A 259 4.91 -15.42 10.70
N HIS A 260 5.35 -14.37 11.39
CA HIS A 260 4.42 -13.41 11.99
C HIS A 260 3.57 -12.66 10.95
N PRO A 261 4.14 -12.15 9.83
CA PRO A 261 3.33 -11.59 8.75
C PRO A 261 2.35 -12.61 8.15
N SER A 262 2.73 -13.90 8.05
CA SER A 262 1.84 -14.94 7.50
C SER A 262 0.67 -15.26 8.43
N LEU A 263 0.89 -15.26 9.75
CA LEU A 263 -0.17 -15.36 10.75
C LEU A 263 -1.11 -14.15 10.70
N GLY A 264 -0.55 -12.94 10.60
CA GLY A 264 -1.32 -11.72 10.39
C GLY A 264 -2.14 -11.76 9.11
N LEU A 265 -1.57 -12.26 8.00
CA LEU A 265 -2.26 -12.44 6.73
C LEU A 265 -3.45 -13.41 6.86
N LEU A 266 -3.26 -14.52 7.59
CA LEU A 266 -4.32 -15.49 7.83
C LEU A 266 -5.44 -14.92 8.69
N LEU A 267 -5.11 -14.20 9.77
CA LEU A 267 -6.09 -13.49 10.60
C LEU A 267 -6.90 -12.48 9.78
N MET A 268 -6.21 -11.67 8.99
CA MET A 268 -6.86 -10.66 8.13
C MET A 268 -7.74 -11.32 7.06
N LEU A 269 -7.35 -12.47 6.51
CA LEU A 269 -8.18 -13.22 5.56
C LEU A 269 -9.54 -13.60 6.17
N PHE A 270 -9.57 -14.15 7.39
CA PHE A 270 -10.83 -14.50 8.05
C PHE A 270 -11.70 -13.27 8.31
N LEU A 271 -11.08 -12.17 8.75
CA LEU A 271 -11.77 -10.89 8.90
C LEU A 271 -12.32 -10.39 7.55
N GLN A 272 -11.57 -10.52 6.46
CA GLN A 272 -11.99 -10.10 5.12
C GLN A 272 -13.19 -10.89 4.61
N VAL A 273 -13.21 -12.21 4.82
CA VAL A 273 -14.34 -13.08 4.45
C VAL A 273 -15.58 -12.68 5.25
N PHE A 274 -15.44 -12.46 6.56
CA PHE A 274 -16.53 -11.98 7.41
C PHE A 274 -17.07 -10.63 6.92
N LEU A 275 -16.19 -9.65 6.70
CA LEU A 275 -16.55 -8.32 6.21
C LEU A 275 -17.20 -8.38 4.82
N GLY A 276 -16.72 -9.26 3.93
CA GLY A 276 -17.27 -9.42 2.58
C GLY A 276 -18.68 -9.99 2.61
N PHE A 277 -18.89 -11.04 3.42
CA PHE A 277 -20.21 -11.61 3.64
C PHE A 277 -21.18 -10.62 4.28
N ALA A 278 -20.73 -9.86 5.29
CA ALA A 278 -21.52 -8.81 5.91
C ALA A 278 -21.88 -7.70 4.90
N THR A 279 -20.91 -7.27 4.08
CA THR A 279 -21.16 -6.26 3.04
C THR A 279 -22.21 -6.74 2.04
N PHE A 280 -22.14 -8.01 1.60
CA PHE A 280 -23.11 -8.61 0.70
C PHE A 280 -24.53 -8.68 1.29
N ILE A 281 -24.68 -8.97 2.59
CA ILE A 281 -25.99 -8.99 3.26
C ILE A 281 -26.61 -7.59 3.35
N TYR A 282 -25.80 -6.58 3.65
CA TYR A 282 -26.26 -5.19 3.83
C TYR A 282 -26.35 -4.42 2.51
N GLN A 283 -25.79 -4.94 1.42
CA GLN A 283 -26.02 -4.45 0.07
C GLN A 283 -27.51 -4.59 -0.25
N THR A 284 -28.20 -3.46 -0.42
CA THR A 284 -29.66 -3.47 -0.62
C THR A 284 -29.96 -3.67 -2.11
N PRO A 285 -30.70 -4.73 -2.50
CA PRO A 285 -31.16 -4.87 -3.87
C PRO A 285 -32.12 -3.72 -4.20
N PRO A 286 -32.07 -3.13 -5.41
CA PRO A 286 -32.94 -2.02 -5.81
C PRO A 286 -34.45 -2.28 -5.60
N SER A 287 -34.87 -3.55 -5.54
CA SER A 287 -36.26 -3.99 -5.44
C SER A 287 -36.85 -4.08 -4.02
N LEU A 288 -36.09 -3.84 -2.95
CA LEU A 288 -36.48 -4.15 -1.57
C LEU A 288 -36.52 -2.95 -0.59
N VAL A 289 -36.51 -1.72 -1.08
CA VAL A 289 -36.67 -0.53 -0.23
C VAL A 289 -38.16 -0.33 0.10
N VAL A 290 -38.63 -0.95 1.19
CA VAL A 290 -40.05 -0.88 1.61
C VAL A 290 -40.24 0.02 2.84
N ASP A 291 -39.16 0.47 3.50
CA ASP A 291 -39.23 1.28 4.73
C ASP A 291 -38.05 2.26 4.82
N GLU A 292 -38.32 3.57 4.83
CA GLU A 292 -37.32 4.64 4.72
C GLU A 292 -36.32 4.65 5.89
N ALA A 293 -36.78 4.39 7.11
CA ALA A 293 -35.94 4.37 8.30
C ALA A 293 -34.99 3.15 8.34
N GLN A 294 -35.48 1.98 7.92
CA GLN A 294 -34.63 0.78 7.78
C GLN A 294 -33.65 0.92 6.61
N GLY A 295 -34.05 1.62 5.53
CA GLY A 295 -33.17 1.96 4.41
C GLY A 295 -31.98 2.82 4.84
N LEU A 296 -32.22 3.83 5.68
CA LEU A 296 -31.16 4.74 6.15
C LEU A 296 -30.12 4.04 7.04
N VAL A 297 -30.55 3.16 7.96
CA VAL A 297 -29.64 2.39 8.83
C VAL A 297 -28.83 1.37 8.02
N LYS A 298 -29.46 0.70 7.04
CA LYS A 298 -28.76 -0.23 6.14
C LYS A 298 -27.73 0.50 5.27
N ALA A 299 -28.05 1.69 4.75
CA ALA A 299 -27.13 2.49 3.97
C ALA A 299 -25.87 2.87 4.77
N GLY A 300 -26.01 3.47 5.95
CA GLY A 300 -24.86 3.84 6.78
C GLY A 300 -24.03 2.64 7.24
N THR A 301 -24.67 1.50 7.54
CA THR A 301 -23.95 0.27 7.91
C THR A 301 -23.17 -0.31 6.73
N PHE A 302 -23.77 -0.32 5.54
CA PHE A 302 -23.13 -0.75 4.30
C PHE A 302 -21.90 0.10 3.96
N GLU A 303 -22.01 1.44 4.09
CA GLU A 303 -20.89 2.36 3.86
C GLU A 303 -19.67 2.02 4.73
N VAL A 304 -19.89 1.79 6.03
CA VAL A 304 -18.83 1.43 6.97
C VAL A 304 -18.26 0.06 6.65
N LEU A 305 -19.11 -0.95 6.43
CA LEU A 305 -18.68 -2.32 6.12
C LEU A 305 -17.88 -2.38 4.81
N ALA A 306 -18.36 -1.74 3.74
CA ALA A 306 -17.69 -1.74 2.45
C ALA A 306 -16.34 -1.00 2.50
N SER A 307 -16.29 0.16 3.17
CA SER A 307 -15.03 0.90 3.36
C SER A 307 -14.03 0.09 4.18
N THR A 308 -14.50 -0.59 5.22
CA THR A 308 -13.65 -1.44 6.07
C THR A 308 -13.18 -2.69 5.31
N HIS A 309 -14.05 -3.33 4.54
CA HIS A 309 -13.71 -4.46 3.68
C HIS A 309 -12.63 -4.08 2.66
N GLN A 310 -12.76 -2.91 2.02
CA GLN A 310 -11.73 -2.36 1.14
C GLN A 310 -10.40 -2.14 1.89
N ALA A 311 -10.44 -1.48 3.05
CA ALA A 311 -9.26 -1.16 3.85
C ALA A 311 -8.49 -2.42 4.30
N VAL A 312 -9.20 -3.46 4.74
CA VAL A 312 -8.61 -4.74 5.13
C VAL A 312 -8.08 -5.50 3.92
N GLY A 313 -8.79 -5.49 2.78
CA GLY A 313 -8.31 -6.11 1.54
C GLY A 313 -6.97 -5.54 1.05
N VAL A 314 -6.80 -4.22 1.18
CA VAL A 314 -5.53 -3.54 0.84
C VAL A 314 -4.43 -3.89 1.84
N LEU A 315 -4.75 -4.02 3.12
CA LEU A 315 -3.78 -4.45 4.14
C LEU A 315 -3.30 -5.90 3.89
N ILE A 316 -4.20 -6.78 3.45
CA ILE A 316 -3.87 -8.14 3.00
C ILE A 316 -2.89 -8.10 1.83
N LEU A 317 -3.11 -7.23 0.84
CA LEU A 317 -2.17 -7.05 -0.28
C LEU A 317 -0.79 -6.58 0.21
N ILE A 318 -0.73 -5.58 1.09
CA ILE A 318 0.52 -5.08 1.68
C ILE A 318 1.26 -6.23 2.38
N LEU A 319 0.58 -7.00 3.24
CA LEU A 319 1.18 -8.14 3.94
C LEU A 319 1.68 -9.22 2.98
N ALA A 320 0.91 -9.55 1.94
CA ALA A 320 1.30 -10.53 0.93
C ALA A 320 2.55 -10.06 0.16
N VAL A 321 2.65 -8.77 -0.18
CA VAL A 321 3.83 -8.18 -0.82
C VAL A 321 5.04 -8.23 0.09
N VAL A 322 4.88 -7.93 1.39
CA VAL A 322 5.96 -8.06 2.39
C VAL A 322 6.45 -9.50 2.48
N ILE A 323 5.55 -10.48 2.57
CA ILE A 323 5.88 -11.91 2.62
C ILE A 323 6.61 -12.33 1.34
N CYS A 324 6.10 -11.93 0.18
CA CYS A 324 6.70 -12.25 -1.12
C CYS A 324 8.12 -11.69 -1.23
N ALA A 325 8.32 -10.40 -0.95
CA ALA A 325 9.65 -9.77 -0.99
C ALA A 325 10.64 -10.47 -0.05
N ARG A 326 10.21 -10.82 1.18
CA ARG A 326 11.06 -11.56 2.14
C ARG A 326 11.35 -12.98 1.68
N ALA A 327 10.38 -13.69 1.11
CA ALA A 327 10.58 -15.04 0.58
C ALA A 327 11.64 -15.05 -0.54
N TYR A 328 11.56 -14.09 -1.47
CA TYR A 328 12.55 -13.94 -2.53
C TYR A 328 13.92 -13.51 -2.00
N ARG A 329 13.99 -12.71 -0.93
CA ARG A 329 15.26 -12.40 -0.24
C ARG A 329 15.90 -13.65 0.34
N ILE A 330 15.14 -14.49 1.04
CA ILE A 330 15.65 -15.77 1.58
C ILE A 330 16.11 -16.68 0.45
N ARG A 331 15.33 -16.80 -0.63
CA ARG A 331 15.71 -17.59 -1.81
C ARG A 331 17.03 -17.11 -2.42
N PHE A 332 17.19 -15.80 -2.61
CA PHE A 332 18.42 -15.20 -3.13
C PHE A 332 19.63 -15.52 -2.25
N LEU A 333 19.50 -15.34 -0.93
CA LEU A 333 20.56 -15.70 0.02
C LEU A 333 20.87 -17.20 0.01
N SER A 334 19.88 -18.04 -0.22
CA SER A 334 20.07 -19.50 -0.23
C SER A 334 20.74 -20.02 -1.51
N ALA A 335 20.69 -19.25 -2.60
CA ALA A 335 21.35 -19.59 -3.87
C ALA A 335 22.81 -19.10 -3.94
N SER A 336 23.21 -18.17 -3.06
CA SER A 336 24.55 -17.58 -3.07
C SER A 336 25.59 -18.34 -2.25
N GLU A 337 25.24 -19.50 -1.68
CA GLU A 337 26.18 -20.36 -0.96
C GLU A 337 26.75 -21.43 -1.92
N PRO A 338 28.08 -21.60 -1.99
CA PRO A 338 28.66 -22.71 -2.72
C PRO A 338 28.22 -24.04 -2.08
N GLU A 339 27.92 -25.02 -2.91
CA GLU A 339 27.37 -26.35 -2.59
C GLU A 339 28.21 -27.20 -1.61
N ALA A 340 29.34 -26.68 -1.12
CA ALA A 340 30.38 -27.40 -0.37
C ALA A 340 30.23 -27.35 1.16
N ALA A 341 29.10 -26.92 1.72
CA ALA A 341 28.93 -26.78 3.18
C ALA A 341 27.64 -27.39 3.77
N LEU A 342 27.07 -28.42 3.12
CA LEU A 342 25.94 -29.19 3.64
C LEU A 342 26.18 -30.69 3.55
#